data_AF-A0AAD8IDG0-F1
#
_entry.id   AF-A0AAD8IDG0-F1
#
_cell.length_a   1.000
_cell.length_b   1.000
_cell.length_c   1.000
_cell.angle_alpha   90.00
_cell.angle_beta   90.00
_cell.angle_gamma   90.00
#
_symmetry.space_group_name_H-M   'P 1'
#
loop_
_entity.id
_entity.type
_entity.pdbx_description
1 polymer ?
#
loop_
_entity_poly.entity_id
_entity_poly.type
_entity_poly.pdbx_seq_one_letter_code
_entity_poly.pdbx_strand_id
1 'polypeptide(L)'
;MTTSDVAQVVQKSTLLPGFSKPKILEDLKLEAVNFSKTRTVLGKEAYDKSGLGSHRERRTNNRSQDNISLAESGIGVTQENLDKLESVQLIFHRVLKKQFLLYFMSDGRVYKVGESDVNLKSWEELEYVLYLLKVKNRHTHDVAQVLREKMLRSKAMLGGGVSSVYIPKYRDHAGKIVEMKRNSARFKTALGVKVLEFNLESDRAHYIRLGNDMKKNNIYSLRAAIYQTGEGDPEYKELKEIMIAELENAERRLLIDYLRTVPDVQEVK
;
A
#
# COMPACT_ATOMS: atom_id res chain seq x y z
N MET A 1 1.34 -78.56 27.25
CA MET A 1 -0.07 -78.14 27.12
C MET A 1 -0.02 -76.72 26.58
N THR A 2 -0.14 -76.54 25.25
CA THR A 2 -1.36 -76.08 24.54
C THR A 2 -1.82 -74.71 25.08
N THR A 3 -1.96 -73.61 24.35
CA THR A 3 -2.12 -73.31 22.91
C THR A 3 -2.31 -71.78 22.84
N SER A 4 -1.85 -71.13 21.75
CA SER A 4 -2.63 -70.19 20.91
C SER A 4 -3.24 -68.91 21.55
N ASP A 5 -3.41 -67.75 20.91
CA ASP A 5 -2.98 -67.08 19.68
C ASP A 5 -3.81 -65.76 19.66
N VAL A 6 -3.46 -64.81 18.79
CA VAL A 6 -4.39 -63.84 18.16
C VAL A 6 -4.81 -62.53 18.89
N ALA A 7 -4.32 -61.44 18.26
CA ALA A 7 -4.97 -60.20 17.80
C ALA A 7 -5.77 -59.28 18.76
N GLN A 8 -5.51 -57.96 18.87
CA GLN A 8 -5.55 -56.82 17.92
C GLN A 8 -6.90 -56.05 17.91
N VAL A 9 -6.78 -54.71 17.95
CA VAL A 9 -7.66 -53.65 17.38
C VAL A 9 -8.75 -52.96 18.24
N VAL A 10 -8.41 -51.71 18.63
CA VAL A 10 -9.06 -50.37 18.42
C VAL A 10 -10.61 -50.20 18.45
N GLN A 11 -11.06 -49.19 19.23
CA GLN A 11 -12.07 -48.11 18.97
C GLN A 11 -12.97 -47.86 20.22
N LYS A 12 -13.48 -46.68 20.60
CA LYS A 12 -13.42 -45.24 20.20
C LYS A 12 -14.20 -44.44 21.30
N SER A 13 -13.83 -43.16 21.47
CA SER A 13 -14.63 -41.97 21.89
C SER A 13 -15.41 -41.97 23.23
N THR A 14 -15.57 -40.89 24.02
CA THR A 14 -15.88 -39.47 23.69
C THR A 14 -15.82 -38.58 24.96
N LEU A 15 -15.42 -37.30 24.76
CA LEU A 15 -15.85 -36.03 25.41
C LEU A 15 -15.28 -35.52 26.77
N LEU A 16 -14.77 -34.27 26.69
CA LEU A 16 -14.39 -33.29 27.72
C LEU A 16 -15.63 -32.66 28.41
N PRO A 17 -15.51 -31.98 29.58
CA PRO A 17 -15.27 -30.51 29.58
C PRO A 17 -14.52 -29.94 30.83
N GLY A 18 -13.96 -28.71 30.73
CA GLY A 18 -13.78 -27.85 31.92
C GLY A 18 -12.58 -26.88 31.94
N PHE A 19 -12.88 -25.58 31.80
CA PHE A 19 -12.00 -24.40 31.95
C PHE A 19 -11.49 -24.16 33.40
N SER A 20 -10.34 -23.47 33.54
CA SER A 20 -10.06 -22.62 34.71
C SER A 20 -9.11 -21.43 34.41
N LYS A 21 -9.42 -20.26 34.99
CA LYS A 21 -8.55 -19.05 35.20
C LYS A 21 -8.20 -19.00 36.71
N PRO A 22 -7.14 -18.30 37.22
CA PRO A 22 -7.26 -16.85 37.59
C PRO A 22 -5.96 -15.96 37.78
N LYS A 23 -6.20 -14.61 37.79
CA LYS A 23 -5.66 -13.48 38.63
C LYS A 23 -4.23 -12.86 38.48
N ILE A 24 -4.14 -11.71 37.77
CA ILE A 24 -3.91 -10.27 38.15
C ILE A 24 -2.83 -9.79 39.18
N LEU A 25 -2.06 -8.75 38.75
CA LEU A 25 -1.21 -7.70 39.41
C LEU A 25 -0.02 -8.17 40.31
N GLU A 26 1.16 -7.56 40.41
CA GLU A 26 1.64 -6.17 40.29
C GLU A 26 3.20 -6.23 40.24
N ASP A 27 3.88 -5.46 39.39
CA ASP A 27 5.05 -4.64 39.76
C ASP A 27 5.72 -3.97 38.55
N LEU A 28 5.89 -2.66 38.70
CA LEU A 28 6.51 -1.71 37.79
C LEU A 28 7.98 -1.48 38.21
N LYS A 29 8.85 -1.29 37.20
CA LYS A 29 10.12 -0.50 37.16
C LYS A 29 11.48 -1.24 37.25
N LEU A 30 12.36 -0.75 36.35
CA LEU A 30 13.79 -0.99 36.16
C LEU A 30 14.12 -2.43 35.71
N GLU A 31 14.75 -2.66 34.56
CA GLU A 31 16.12 -2.23 34.27
C GLU A 31 16.28 -1.75 32.81
N ALA A 32 16.72 -0.49 32.67
CA ALA A 32 17.68 -0.14 31.64
C ALA A 32 19.02 -0.78 32.04
N VAL A 33 19.76 -1.33 31.06
CA VAL A 33 21.24 -1.37 30.95
C VAL A 33 21.69 -2.61 30.14
N ASN A 34 22.41 -2.33 29.04
CA ASN A 34 23.39 -3.17 28.33
C ASN A 34 22.94 -4.38 27.49
N PHE A 35 23.09 -4.26 26.16
CA PHE A 35 24.13 -4.96 25.37
C PHE A 35 24.47 -4.07 24.15
N SER A 36 25.49 -3.20 24.27
CA SER A 36 26.83 -3.28 23.64
C SER A 36 26.84 -3.17 22.10
N LYS A 37 27.20 -2.00 21.56
CA LYS A 37 28.56 -1.63 21.11
C LYS A 37 29.12 -2.48 19.97
N THR A 38 29.16 -1.88 18.78
CA THR A 38 30.33 -1.92 17.90
C THR A 38 30.69 -0.50 17.48
N ARG A 39 32.00 -0.28 17.38
CA ARG A 39 32.73 0.98 17.54
C ARG A 39 33.39 1.35 16.21
N THR A 40 33.49 2.66 15.94
CA THR A 40 34.52 3.37 15.11
C THR A 40 34.54 3.10 13.59
N VAL A 41 34.84 4.07 12.70
CA VAL A 41 35.90 5.09 12.69
C VAL A 41 35.49 6.33 11.86
N LEU A 42 35.91 7.52 12.32
CA LEU A 42 35.96 8.79 11.56
C LEU A 42 37.11 8.75 10.54
N GLY A 43 36.84 9.06 9.29
CA GLY A 43 37.87 9.34 8.28
C GLY A 43 37.44 10.48 7.38
N LYS A 44 37.97 11.69 7.63
CA LYS A 44 38.09 12.75 6.64
C LYS A 44 39.26 12.42 5.70
N GLU A 45 39.12 12.88 4.45
CA GLU A 45 40.14 13.02 3.40
C GLU A 45 40.42 11.81 2.49
N ALA A 46 39.89 11.89 1.26
CA ALA A 46 40.68 11.80 0.04
C ALA A 46 39.88 12.30 -1.18
N TYR A 47 40.22 13.52 -1.61
CA TYR A 47 40.44 13.97 -2.99
C TYR A 47 39.48 13.63 -4.14
N ASP A 48 39.11 14.72 -4.81
CA ASP A 48 38.62 14.86 -6.18
C ASP A 48 38.87 13.68 -7.13
N LYS A 49 37.78 13.20 -7.72
CA LYS A 49 37.78 12.82 -9.14
C LYS A 49 36.55 13.42 -9.80
N SER A 50 36.80 14.46 -10.59
CA SER A 50 36.03 14.84 -11.76
C SER A 50 35.45 13.62 -12.47
N GLY A 51 34.14 13.61 -12.63
CA GLY A 51 33.45 12.67 -13.51
C GLY A 51 32.00 13.10 -13.63
N LEU A 52 31.61 13.58 -14.81
CA LEU A 52 30.21 13.70 -15.20
C LEU A 52 29.51 12.37 -14.87
N GLY A 53 28.68 12.40 -13.83
CA GLY A 53 28.00 11.23 -13.29
C GLY A 53 26.52 11.53 -13.16
N SER A 54 25.78 11.02 -14.13
CA SER A 54 24.33 10.88 -14.23
C SER A 54 23.56 10.83 -12.91
N HIS A 55 22.37 11.47 -12.90
CA HIS A 55 21.16 11.07 -12.17
C HIS A 55 21.39 10.01 -11.07
N ARG A 56 21.75 10.45 -9.88
CA ARG A 56 21.45 9.72 -8.66
C ARG A 56 20.49 10.58 -7.87
N GLU A 57 19.27 10.06 -7.74
CA GLU A 57 18.26 10.53 -6.81
C GLU A 57 18.93 11.00 -5.52
N ARG A 58 18.62 12.22 -5.12
CA ARG A 58 19.06 12.81 -3.86
C ARG A 58 18.65 11.85 -2.74
N ARG A 59 19.63 11.13 -2.20
CA ARG A 59 19.47 10.29 -1.02
C ARG A 59 18.97 11.17 0.11
N THR A 60 17.69 11.08 0.43
CA THR A 60 17.10 11.66 1.63
C THR A 60 17.53 10.79 2.80
N ASN A 61 18.12 11.42 3.83
CA ASN A 61 18.43 10.77 5.11
C ASN A 61 17.13 10.45 5.84
N ASN A 62 16.36 9.49 5.35
CA ASN A 62 15.15 9.02 6.01
C ASN A 62 15.60 8.05 7.10
N ARG A 63 15.57 8.50 8.36
CA ARG A 63 15.51 7.60 9.52
C ARG A 63 14.06 7.19 9.68
N SER A 64 13.65 6.09 9.05
CA SER A 64 12.37 5.49 9.35
C SER A 64 12.55 4.58 10.58
N GLN A 65 12.31 5.12 11.78
CA GLN A 65 11.99 4.32 12.96
C GLN A 65 10.53 3.82 12.94
N ASP A 66 9.79 4.14 11.87
CA ASP A 66 8.37 3.85 11.71
C ASP A 66 8.18 2.57 10.90
N ASN A 67 7.76 1.50 11.57
CA ASN A 67 7.46 0.20 10.96
C ASN A 67 6.29 0.26 9.94
N ILE A 68 5.61 1.41 9.83
CA ILE A 68 4.44 1.62 8.99
C ILE A 68 4.77 2.50 7.77
N SER A 69 5.99 3.04 7.64
CA SER A 69 6.36 3.87 6.46
C SER A 69 6.64 3.00 5.24
N LEU A 70 6.30 3.53 4.06
CA LEU A 70 6.70 2.96 2.77
C LEU A 70 8.15 3.36 2.39
N ALA A 71 8.79 4.24 3.17
CA ALA A 71 10.17 4.62 2.99
C ALA A 71 11.12 3.64 3.70
N GLU A 72 12.19 3.26 3.01
CA GLU A 72 13.28 2.46 3.59
C GLU A 72 14.38 3.36 4.15
N SER A 73 14.90 2.97 5.31
CA SER A 73 15.96 3.74 5.98
C SER A 73 17.23 3.80 5.12
N GLY A 74 17.71 5.02 4.85
CA GLY A 74 18.91 5.28 4.03
C GLY A 74 18.73 5.14 2.51
N ILE A 75 17.58 4.63 2.05
CA ILE A 75 17.23 4.51 0.63
C ILE A 75 16.18 5.56 0.24
N GLY A 76 15.18 5.78 1.09
CA GLY A 76 14.04 6.65 0.81
C GLY A 76 12.82 5.88 0.31
N VAL A 77 11.89 6.57 -0.36
CA VAL A 77 10.72 5.93 -0.99
C VAL A 77 11.11 5.42 -2.37
N THR A 78 10.85 4.15 -2.62
CA THR A 78 11.00 3.52 -3.94
C THR A 78 9.65 3.25 -4.56
N GLN A 79 9.59 3.20 -5.90
CA GLN A 79 8.32 2.90 -6.60
C GLN A 79 7.78 1.53 -6.21
N GLU A 80 8.66 0.55 -5.97
CA GLU A 80 8.27 -0.80 -5.58
C GLU A 80 7.59 -0.85 -4.21
N ASN A 81 7.95 0.06 -3.30
CA ASN A 81 7.29 0.16 -2.00
C ASN A 81 5.95 0.88 -2.09
N LEU A 82 5.84 1.90 -2.96
CA LEU A 82 4.57 2.54 -3.27
C LEU A 82 3.60 1.54 -3.92
N ASP A 83 4.06 0.74 -4.89
CA ASP A 83 3.25 -0.24 -5.60
C ASP A 83 2.69 -1.35 -4.71
N LYS A 84 3.23 -1.54 -3.50
CA LYS A 84 2.67 -2.46 -2.50
C LYS A 84 1.39 -1.90 -1.86
N LEU A 85 1.18 -0.58 -1.86
CA LEU A 85 -0.01 0.04 -1.30
C LEU A 85 -1.14 0.01 -2.33
N GLU A 86 -2.12 -0.88 -2.14
CA GLU A 86 -3.22 -1.08 -3.07
C GLU A 86 -4.33 -0.04 -2.90
N SER A 87 -4.69 0.29 -1.66
CA SER A 87 -5.83 1.15 -1.35
C SER A 87 -5.62 1.91 -0.05
N VAL A 88 -6.13 3.15 -0.02
CA VAL A 88 -6.16 3.99 1.17
C VAL A 88 -7.61 4.30 1.50
N GLN A 89 -8.04 3.99 2.73
CA GLN A 89 -9.41 4.23 3.19
C GLN A 89 -9.43 4.98 4.51
N LEU A 90 -10.38 5.91 4.69
CA LEU A 90 -10.57 6.60 5.96
C LEU A 90 -11.61 5.87 6.82
N ILE A 91 -11.26 5.62 8.08
CA ILE A 91 -12.14 4.98 9.06
C ILE A 91 -12.29 5.84 10.32
N PHE A 92 -13.34 5.57 11.08
CA PHE A 92 -13.53 6.11 12.43
C PHE A 92 -13.50 5.00 13.46
N HIS A 93 -12.66 5.16 14.48
CA HIS A 93 -12.58 4.25 15.61
C HIS A 93 -13.51 4.71 16.73
N ARG A 94 -14.52 3.90 17.05
CA ARG A 94 -15.61 4.25 17.97
C ARG A 94 -15.14 4.47 19.41
N VAL A 95 -14.25 3.61 19.90
CA VAL A 95 -13.71 3.68 21.26
C VAL A 95 -12.75 4.86 21.42
N LEU A 96 -11.79 5.01 20.51
CA LEU A 96 -10.80 6.09 20.56
C LEU A 96 -11.35 7.46 20.12
N LYS A 97 -12.54 7.48 19.50
CA LYS A 97 -13.16 8.68 18.89
C LYS A 97 -12.23 9.42 17.93
N LYS A 98 -11.42 8.66 17.19
CA LYS A 98 -10.39 9.19 16.28
C LYS A 98 -10.54 8.60 14.88
N GLN A 99 -10.13 9.38 13.89
CA GLN A 99 -10.03 8.95 12.51
C GLN A 99 -8.65 8.34 12.24
N PHE A 100 -8.62 7.35 11.36
CA PHE A 100 -7.38 6.70 10.92
C PHE A 100 -7.43 6.43 9.43
N LEU A 101 -6.29 6.53 8.77
CA LEU A 101 -6.11 6.01 7.43
C LEU A 101 -5.75 4.53 7.51
N LEU A 102 -6.40 3.70 6.71
CA LEU A 102 -6.02 2.31 6.49
C LEU A 102 -5.21 2.21 5.21
N TYR A 103 -4.03 1.61 5.29
CA TYR A 103 -3.19 1.27 4.15
C TYR A 103 -3.34 -0.22 3.90
N PHE A 104 -4.04 -0.58 2.82
CA PHE A 104 -4.18 -1.97 2.38
C PHE A 104 -3.01 -2.34 1.49
N MET A 105 -2.21 -3.29 1.94
CA MET A 105 -1.03 -3.75 1.23
C MET A 105 -1.34 -4.96 0.35
N SER A 106 -0.60 -5.12 -0.74
CA SER A 106 -0.78 -6.22 -1.70
C SER A 106 -0.45 -7.61 -1.16
N ASP A 107 0.25 -7.68 -0.02
CA ASP A 107 0.51 -8.91 0.72
C ASP A 107 -0.58 -9.24 1.77
N GLY A 108 -1.68 -8.48 1.79
CA GLY A 108 -2.80 -8.65 2.71
C GLY A 108 -2.61 -7.98 4.07
N ARG A 109 -1.45 -7.37 4.35
CA ARG A 109 -1.27 -6.57 5.57
C ARG A 109 -2.12 -5.30 5.50
N VAL A 110 -2.60 -4.85 6.66
CA VAL A 110 -3.31 -3.58 6.80
C VAL A 110 -2.64 -2.75 7.88
N TYR A 111 -2.17 -1.57 7.51
CA TYR A 111 -1.63 -0.62 8.48
C TYR A 111 -2.66 0.44 8.84
N LYS A 112 -2.72 0.77 10.13
CA LYS A 112 -3.54 1.84 10.67
C LYS A 112 -2.64 3.04 10.95
N VAL A 113 -2.85 4.12 10.21
CA VAL A 113 -2.04 5.34 10.24
C VAL A 113 -2.85 6.46 10.90
N GLY A 114 -2.39 6.91 12.06
CA GLY A 114 -2.94 8.07 12.75
C GLY A 114 -2.29 9.39 12.32
N GLU A 115 -2.81 10.50 12.83
CA GLU A 115 -2.28 11.84 12.56
C GLU A 115 -0.82 12.02 13.01
N SER A 116 -0.43 11.41 14.13
CA SER A 116 0.96 11.39 14.60
C SER A 116 1.89 10.72 13.59
N ASP A 117 1.41 9.65 12.97
CA ASP A 117 2.21 8.80 12.09
C ASP A 117 2.36 9.44 10.70
N VAL A 118 1.36 10.21 10.26
CA VAL A 118 1.44 11.08 9.08
C VAL A 118 2.64 12.02 9.16
N ASN A 119 2.99 12.51 10.36
CA ASN A 119 4.11 13.43 10.52
C ASN A 119 5.48 12.81 10.29
N LEU A 120 5.57 11.48 10.37
CA LEU A 120 6.78 10.69 10.16
C LEU A 120 6.96 10.26 8.71
N LYS A 121 5.94 10.44 7.86
CA LYS A 121 5.99 10.04 6.45
C LYS A 121 6.78 11.02 5.60
N SER A 122 7.45 10.47 4.59
CA SER A 122 8.10 11.24 3.53
C SER A 122 7.05 11.94 2.65
N TRP A 123 7.45 13.01 1.95
CA TRP A 123 6.50 13.74 1.10
C TRP A 123 6.09 12.93 -0.13
N GLU A 124 6.97 12.06 -0.63
CA GLU A 124 6.72 11.15 -1.75
C GLU A 124 5.62 10.14 -1.39
N GLU A 125 5.69 9.56 -0.18
CA GLU A 125 4.65 8.68 0.35
C GLU A 125 3.32 9.43 0.49
N LEU A 126 3.33 10.63 1.06
CA LEU A 126 2.12 11.45 1.22
C LEU A 126 1.49 11.85 -0.12
N GLU A 127 2.31 12.15 -1.12
CA GLU A 127 1.85 12.46 -2.47
C GLU A 127 1.16 11.25 -3.11
N TYR A 128 1.71 10.05 -2.95
CA TYR A 128 1.10 8.81 -3.43
C TYR A 128 -0.19 8.47 -2.68
N VAL A 129 -0.20 8.63 -1.35
CA VAL A 129 -1.39 8.43 -0.51
C VAL A 129 -2.51 9.37 -0.92
N LEU A 130 -2.19 10.64 -1.22
CA LEU A 130 -3.15 11.61 -1.75
C LEU A 130 -3.70 11.22 -3.12
N TYR A 131 -2.86 10.62 -3.98
CA TYR A 131 -3.30 10.09 -5.27
C TYR A 131 -4.30 8.93 -5.12
N LEU A 132 -4.12 8.08 -4.10
CA LEU A 132 -5.00 6.95 -3.82
C LEU A 132 -6.26 7.32 -3.03
N LEU A 133 -6.18 8.34 -2.16
CA LEU A 133 -7.27 8.74 -1.28
C LEU A 133 -8.43 9.37 -2.08
N LYS A 134 -9.56 8.66 -2.13
CA LYS A 134 -10.78 9.18 -2.75
C LYS A 134 -11.48 10.18 -1.83
N VAL A 135 -11.53 11.44 -2.25
CA VAL A 135 -12.28 12.50 -1.54
C VAL A 135 -13.77 12.36 -1.88
N LYS A 136 -14.56 11.82 -0.94
CA LYS A 136 -15.99 11.55 -1.12
C LYS A 136 -16.89 12.39 -0.22
N ASN A 137 -16.38 12.82 0.92
CA ASN A 137 -17.11 13.58 1.93
C ASN A 137 -16.20 14.60 2.63
N ARG A 138 -16.79 15.42 3.50
CA ARG A 138 -16.07 16.46 4.26
C ARG A 138 -14.90 15.89 5.06
N HIS A 139 -15.05 14.74 5.70
CA HIS A 139 -13.98 14.14 6.49
C HIS A 139 -12.77 13.72 5.66
N THR A 140 -13.00 13.05 4.53
CA THR A 140 -11.91 12.71 3.59
C THR A 140 -11.27 13.96 2.99
N HIS A 141 -12.05 15.02 2.76
CA HIS A 141 -11.53 16.31 2.31
C HIS A 141 -10.61 16.95 3.36
N ASP A 142 -11.05 17.02 4.61
CA ASP A 142 -10.29 17.60 5.72
C ASP A 142 -8.97 16.85 5.93
N VAL A 143 -9.01 15.50 5.92
CA VAL A 143 -7.79 14.69 6.00
C VAL A 143 -6.88 14.91 4.79
N ALA A 144 -7.42 14.94 3.57
CA ALA A 144 -6.63 15.23 2.38
C ALA A 144 -5.96 16.61 2.44
N GLN A 145 -6.63 17.62 3.02
CA GLN A 145 -6.05 18.94 3.21
C GLN A 145 -4.87 18.89 4.20
N VAL A 146 -5.01 18.20 5.32
CA VAL A 146 -3.91 18.01 6.30
C VAL A 146 -2.71 17.33 5.64
N LEU A 147 -2.94 16.26 4.84
CA LEU A 147 -1.88 15.57 4.10
C LEU A 147 -1.20 16.51 3.09
N ARG A 148 -1.96 17.32 2.34
CA ARG A 148 -1.42 18.30 1.38
C ARG A 148 -0.56 19.35 2.05
N GLU A 149 -1.05 19.94 3.14
CA GLU A 149 -0.30 20.95 3.89
C GLU A 149 1.01 20.40 4.47
N LYS A 150 0.99 19.15 4.95
CA LYS A 150 2.21 18.47 5.41
C LYS A 150 3.18 18.19 4.26
N MET A 151 2.68 17.68 3.14
CA MET A 151 3.46 17.41 1.94
C MET A 151 4.12 18.70 1.42
N LEU A 152 3.37 19.79 1.29
CA LEU A 152 3.87 21.08 0.82
C LEU A 152 4.94 21.67 1.75
N ARG A 153 4.73 21.62 3.07
CA ARG A 153 5.74 22.04 4.05
C ARG A 153 7.04 21.24 3.90
N SER A 154 6.93 19.93 3.70
CA SER A 154 8.08 19.04 3.54
C SER A 154 8.82 19.28 2.21
N LYS A 155 8.09 19.50 1.11
CA LYS A 155 8.66 19.88 -0.19
C LYS A 155 9.38 21.23 -0.14
N ALA A 156 8.77 22.23 0.52
CA ALA A 156 9.34 23.56 0.65
C ALA A 156 10.67 23.55 1.42
N MET A 157 10.79 22.75 2.48
CA MET A 157 12.05 22.57 3.22
C MET A 157 13.18 21.96 2.37
N LEU A 158 12.84 21.21 1.32
CA LEU A 158 13.78 20.55 0.42
C LEU A 158 14.03 21.33 -0.89
N GLY A 159 13.50 22.55 -1.01
CA GLY A 159 13.62 23.40 -2.20
C GLY A 159 12.80 22.92 -3.40
N GLY A 160 11.78 22.08 -3.17
CA GLY A 160 10.86 21.60 -4.20
C GLY A 160 9.76 22.61 -4.51
N GLY A 161 9.55 22.88 -5.81
CA GLY A 161 8.51 23.78 -6.32
C GLY A 161 7.08 23.23 -6.22
N VAL A 162 6.13 24.08 -6.61
CA VAL A 162 4.67 23.91 -6.47
C VAL A 162 4.16 22.61 -7.11
N SER A 163 3.31 21.92 -6.35
CA SER A 163 2.64 20.65 -6.63
C SER A 163 2.13 20.47 -8.06
N SER A 164 2.78 19.60 -8.84
CA SER A 164 2.13 18.93 -9.96
C SER A 164 1.20 17.83 -9.45
N VAL A 165 0.20 17.45 -10.25
CA VAL A 165 -0.59 16.23 -9.99
C VAL A 165 0.36 15.04 -10.02
N TYR A 166 0.22 14.10 -9.07
CA TYR A 166 1.02 12.87 -9.06
C TYR A 166 0.90 12.14 -10.40
N ILE A 167 2.05 11.74 -10.96
CA ILE A 167 2.13 10.95 -12.19
C ILE A 167 2.49 9.53 -11.78
N PRO A 168 1.58 8.54 -11.93
CA PRO A 168 1.87 7.14 -11.67
C PRO A 168 3.03 6.65 -12.52
N LYS A 169 3.80 5.71 -11.97
CA LYS A 169 4.97 5.13 -12.61
C LYS A 169 4.86 3.61 -12.60
N TYR A 170 5.60 2.97 -13.49
CA TYR A 170 5.73 1.52 -13.57
C TYR A 170 7.15 1.14 -13.96
N ARG A 171 7.50 -0.13 -13.81
CA ARG A 171 8.78 -0.68 -14.23
C ARG A 171 8.66 -1.23 -15.66
N ASP A 172 9.57 -0.83 -16.53
CA ASP A 172 9.65 -1.38 -17.89
C ASP A 172 10.40 -2.73 -17.94
N HIS A 173 10.41 -3.37 -19.09
CA HIS A 173 11.15 -4.62 -19.36
C HIS A 173 12.67 -4.52 -19.12
N ALA A 174 13.24 -3.32 -19.10
CA ALA A 174 14.65 -3.07 -18.80
C ALA A 174 14.88 -2.81 -17.29
N GLY A 175 13.84 -2.86 -16.46
CA GLY A 175 13.89 -2.60 -15.03
C GLY A 175 13.92 -1.11 -14.67
N LYS A 176 13.70 -0.22 -15.63
CA LYS A 176 13.70 1.23 -15.42
C LYS A 176 12.31 1.71 -14.99
N ILE A 177 12.28 2.69 -14.10
CA ILE A 177 11.03 3.37 -13.71
C ILE A 177 10.64 4.38 -14.80
N VAL A 178 9.42 4.22 -15.32
CA VAL A 178 8.85 5.02 -16.41
C VAL A 178 7.51 5.61 -15.95
N GLU A 179 7.27 6.86 -16.30
CA GLU A 179 5.99 7.53 -16.04
C GLU A 179 4.89 7.00 -16.97
N MET A 180 3.70 6.78 -16.41
CA MET A 180 2.52 6.41 -17.18
C MET A 180 2.09 7.58 -18.07
N LYS A 181 1.85 7.31 -19.35
CA LYS A 181 1.35 8.29 -20.30
C LYS A 181 -0.17 8.31 -20.30
N ARG A 182 -0.81 9.45 -20.04
CA ARG A 182 -2.27 9.59 -20.19
C ARG A 182 -2.70 9.33 -21.63
N ASN A 183 -3.93 8.87 -21.82
CA ASN A 183 -4.55 8.62 -23.13
C ASN A 183 -3.73 7.68 -24.04
N SER A 184 -2.99 6.75 -23.45
CA SER A 184 -2.16 5.78 -24.17
C SER A 184 -2.77 4.39 -24.26
N ALA A 185 -3.86 4.13 -23.55
CA ALA A 185 -4.56 2.85 -23.61
C ALA A 185 -5.23 2.65 -24.97
N ARG A 186 -5.24 1.41 -25.46
CA ARG A 186 -5.77 1.05 -26.79
C ARG A 186 -6.61 -0.20 -26.73
N PHE A 187 -7.75 -0.18 -27.44
CA PHE A 187 -8.50 -1.41 -27.69
C PHE A 187 -7.71 -2.37 -28.57
N LYS A 188 -7.77 -3.65 -28.22
CA LYS A 188 -7.20 -4.74 -29.00
C LYS A 188 -8.09 -5.95 -28.91
N THR A 189 -8.10 -6.78 -29.94
CA THR A 189 -8.75 -8.09 -29.90
C THR A 189 -7.68 -9.15 -29.81
N ALA A 190 -7.68 -9.90 -28.72
CA ALA A 190 -6.75 -11.01 -28.50
C ALA A 190 -7.56 -12.30 -28.32
N LEU A 191 -7.31 -13.30 -29.17
CA LEU A 191 -8.02 -14.60 -29.13
C LEU A 191 -9.56 -14.46 -29.14
N GLY A 192 -10.09 -13.52 -29.92
CA GLY A 192 -11.53 -13.24 -30.01
C GLY A 192 -12.11 -12.46 -28.81
N VAL A 193 -11.28 -12.09 -27.83
CA VAL A 193 -11.68 -11.30 -26.66
C VAL A 193 -11.23 -9.85 -26.83
N LYS A 194 -12.16 -8.91 -26.64
CA LYS A 194 -11.82 -7.48 -26.60
C LYS A 194 -11.11 -7.18 -25.27
N VAL A 195 -9.90 -6.65 -25.37
CA VAL A 195 -9.06 -6.24 -24.26
C VAL A 195 -8.71 -4.76 -24.40
N LEU A 196 -8.38 -4.12 -23.28
CA LEU A 196 -7.77 -2.81 -23.27
C LEU A 196 -6.30 -2.95 -22.86
N GLU A 197 -5.40 -2.59 -23.78
CA GLU A 197 -3.95 -2.66 -23.63
C GLU A 197 -3.41 -1.31 -23.11
N PHE A 198 -2.50 -1.32 -22.13
CA PHE A 198 -1.95 -0.15 -21.45
C PHE A 198 -0.56 -0.49 -20.88
N ASN A 199 0.37 0.46 -20.71
CA ASN A 199 1.75 0.18 -20.27
C ASN A 199 2.47 -0.89 -21.13
N LEU A 200 2.47 -0.73 -22.46
CA LEU A 200 3.07 -1.68 -23.41
C LEU A 200 4.53 -2.08 -23.10
N GLU A 201 5.29 -1.20 -22.47
CA GLU A 201 6.70 -1.40 -22.16
C GLU A 201 6.92 -2.10 -20.81
N SER A 202 5.84 -2.35 -20.05
CA SER A 202 5.85 -2.92 -18.70
C SER A 202 6.33 -4.38 -18.70
N ASP A 203 7.10 -4.73 -17.67
CA ASP A 203 7.47 -6.11 -17.37
C ASP A 203 6.30 -6.97 -16.84
N ARG A 204 5.24 -6.33 -16.36
CA ARG A 204 3.98 -6.93 -15.87
C ARG A 204 2.86 -6.93 -16.91
N ALA A 205 1.77 -7.62 -16.58
CA ALA A 205 0.54 -7.66 -17.38
C ALA A 205 0.06 -6.25 -17.74
N HIS A 206 -0.06 -5.99 -19.05
CA HIS A 206 -0.28 -4.69 -19.67
C HIS A 206 -1.63 -4.65 -20.41
N TYR A 207 -2.60 -5.45 -19.96
CA TYR A 207 -3.95 -5.44 -20.49
C TYR A 207 -4.99 -5.83 -19.43
N ILE A 208 -6.21 -5.33 -19.60
CA ILE A 208 -7.39 -5.80 -18.86
C ILE A 208 -8.37 -6.48 -19.80
N ARG A 209 -9.02 -7.52 -19.30
CA ARG A 209 -10.15 -8.14 -20.00
C ARG A 209 -11.41 -7.32 -19.75
N LEU A 210 -12.18 -7.10 -20.82
CA LEU A 210 -13.40 -6.30 -20.78
C LEU A 210 -14.64 -7.16 -20.52
N GLY A 211 -15.77 -6.50 -20.24
CA GLY A 211 -17.05 -7.17 -19.94
C GLY A 211 -17.05 -7.87 -18.58
N ASN A 212 -17.63 -9.06 -18.52
CA ASN A 212 -17.83 -9.82 -17.27
C ASN A 212 -16.54 -10.20 -16.54
N ASP A 213 -15.40 -10.21 -17.23
CA ASP A 213 -14.10 -10.51 -16.65
C ASP A 213 -13.45 -9.29 -15.97
N MET A 214 -14.03 -8.09 -16.08
CA MET A 214 -13.45 -6.87 -15.53
C MET A 214 -13.26 -6.94 -14.01
N LYS A 215 -14.22 -7.57 -13.31
CA LYS A 215 -14.22 -7.82 -11.86
C LYS A 215 -13.08 -8.73 -11.35
N LYS A 216 -12.37 -9.41 -12.25
CA LYS A 216 -11.24 -10.30 -11.92
C LYS A 216 -9.89 -9.59 -12.01
N ASN A 217 -9.83 -8.39 -12.58
CA ASN A 217 -8.59 -7.62 -12.63
C ASN A 217 -8.24 -7.12 -11.21
N ASN A 218 -6.94 -7.09 -10.91
CA ASN A 218 -6.48 -6.53 -9.65
C ASN A 218 -6.60 -4.99 -9.65
N ILE A 219 -6.55 -4.41 -8.45
CA ILE A 219 -6.70 -2.96 -8.21
C ILE A 219 -5.66 -2.15 -8.99
N TYR A 220 -4.41 -2.61 -9.02
CA TYR A 220 -3.31 -1.94 -9.73
C TYR A 220 -3.58 -1.83 -11.23
N SER A 221 -3.95 -2.94 -11.89
CA SER A 221 -4.26 -3.00 -13.32
C SER A 221 -5.44 -2.12 -13.69
N LEU A 222 -6.52 -2.13 -12.87
CA LEU A 222 -7.66 -1.24 -13.07
C LEU A 222 -7.24 0.23 -12.97
N ARG A 223 -6.45 0.59 -11.96
CA ARG A 223 -6.01 1.98 -11.74
C ARG A 223 -5.09 2.48 -12.86
N ALA A 224 -4.15 1.65 -13.30
CA ALA A 224 -3.28 1.95 -14.44
C ALA A 224 -4.10 2.16 -15.72
N ALA A 225 -5.01 1.22 -16.02
CA ALA A 225 -5.90 1.30 -17.17
C ALA A 225 -6.76 2.58 -17.15
N ILE A 226 -7.37 2.91 -16.00
CA ILE A 226 -8.17 4.14 -15.81
C ILE A 226 -7.32 5.39 -16.09
N TYR A 227 -6.09 5.45 -15.57
CA TYR A 227 -5.20 6.60 -15.77
C TYR A 227 -4.84 6.80 -17.25
N GLN A 228 -4.62 5.72 -17.98
CA GLN A 228 -4.18 5.75 -19.38
C GLN A 228 -5.34 5.80 -20.38
N THR A 229 -6.58 5.62 -19.92
CA THR A 229 -7.78 5.71 -20.75
C THR A 229 -8.24 7.15 -20.89
N GLY A 230 -8.36 7.59 -22.15
CA GLY A 230 -8.84 8.91 -22.49
C GLY A 230 -10.37 9.02 -22.43
N GLU A 231 -10.85 10.25 -22.58
CA GLU A 231 -12.29 10.58 -22.56
C GLU A 231 -12.74 11.25 -23.87
N GLY A 232 -11.84 11.33 -24.87
CA GLY A 232 -12.12 11.97 -26.16
C GLY A 232 -13.03 11.16 -27.09
N ASP A 233 -13.25 9.88 -26.79
CA ASP A 233 -14.09 8.97 -27.56
C ASP A 233 -15.15 8.35 -26.62
N PRO A 234 -16.43 8.25 -27.06
CA PRO A 234 -17.51 7.77 -26.21
C PRO A 234 -17.31 6.36 -25.66
N GLU A 235 -16.72 5.46 -26.45
CA GLU A 235 -16.48 4.07 -26.03
C GLU A 235 -15.42 4.02 -24.93
N TYR A 236 -14.34 4.80 -25.06
CA TYR A 236 -13.34 4.91 -23.97
C TYR A 236 -13.92 5.56 -22.72
N LYS A 237 -14.78 6.57 -22.86
CA LYS A 237 -15.43 7.23 -21.73
C LYS A 237 -16.32 6.27 -20.96
N GLU A 238 -17.22 5.57 -21.64
CA GLU A 238 -18.10 4.56 -21.04
C GLU A 238 -17.28 3.46 -20.35
N LEU A 239 -16.25 2.94 -21.02
CA LEU A 239 -15.38 1.94 -20.44
C LEU A 239 -14.68 2.44 -19.17
N LYS A 240 -14.22 3.69 -19.17
CA LYS A 240 -13.55 4.30 -18.02
C LYS A 240 -14.47 4.39 -16.82
N GLU A 241 -15.74 4.75 -17.01
CA GLU A 241 -16.76 4.77 -15.96
C GLU A 241 -16.98 3.38 -15.37
N ILE A 242 -17.08 2.34 -16.21
CA ILE A 242 -17.21 0.94 -15.77
C ILE A 242 -15.98 0.51 -14.96
N MET A 243 -14.77 0.80 -15.43
CA MET A 243 -13.54 0.47 -14.71
C MET A 243 -13.45 1.18 -13.35
N ILE A 244 -13.87 2.45 -13.27
CA ILE A 244 -13.93 3.20 -12.02
C ILE A 244 -14.87 2.52 -11.03
N ALA A 245 -16.06 2.10 -11.47
CA ALA A 245 -17.02 1.39 -10.64
C ALA A 245 -16.46 0.04 -10.14
N GLU A 246 -15.80 -0.73 -11.01
CA GLU A 246 -15.15 -1.99 -10.62
C GLU A 246 -14.00 -1.77 -9.63
N LEU A 247 -13.18 -0.74 -9.83
CA LEU A 247 -12.13 -0.35 -8.89
C LEU A 247 -12.72 0.02 -7.52
N GLU A 248 -13.79 0.81 -7.49
CA GLU A 248 -14.49 1.15 -6.25
C GLU A 248 -15.06 -0.08 -5.54
N ASN A 249 -15.65 -1.01 -6.29
CA ASN A 249 -16.17 -2.25 -5.74
C ASN A 249 -15.05 -3.14 -5.16
N ALA A 250 -13.88 -3.19 -5.80
CA ALA A 250 -12.72 -3.92 -5.30
C ALA A 250 -12.16 -3.30 -4.00
N GLU A 251 -11.96 -1.99 -3.98
CA GLU A 251 -11.49 -1.27 -2.78
C GLU A 251 -12.48 -1.36 -1.62
N ARG A 252 -13.80 -1.28 -1.91
CA ARG A 252 -14.84 -1.41 -0.90
C ARG A 252 -14.90 -2.82 -0.29
N ARG A 253 -14.63 -3.86 -1.07
CA ARG A 253 -14.54 -5.24 -0.56
C ARG A 253 -13.44 -5.36 0.49
N LEU A 254 -12.25 -4.80 0.23
CA LEU A 254 -11.15 -4.75 1.21
C LEU A 254 -11.59 -4.10 2.54
N LEU A 255 -12.29 -2.97 2.46
CA LEU A 255 -12.79 -2.29 3.64
C LEU A 255 -13.85 -3.13 4.39
N ILE A 256 -14.83 -3.69 3.69
CA ILE A 256 -15.88 -4.51 4.30
C ILE A 256 -15.27 -5.72 5.02
N ASP A 257 -14.33 -6.41 4.37
CA ASP A 257 -13.68 -7.59 4.96
C ASP A 257 -12.86 -7.22 6.20
N TYR A 258 -12.15 -6.07 6.17
CA TYR A 258 -11.48 -5.55 7.36
C TYR A 258 -12.47 -5.24 8.50
N LEU A 259 -13.56 -4.52 8.21
CA LEU A 259 -14.56 -4.12 9.22
C LEU A 259 -15.24 -5.32 9.89
N ARG A 260 -15.39 -6.46 9.20
CA ARG A 260 -15.89 -7.70 9.79
C ARG A 260 -14.97 -8.26 10.88
N THR A 261 -13.68 -7.98 10.80
CA THR A 261 -12.68 -8.45 11.76
C THR A 261 -12.45 -7.48 12.92
N VAL A 262 -12.87 -6.21 12.79
CA VAL A 262 -12.62 -5.15 13.78
C VAL A 262 -13.91 -4.40 14.13
N PRO A 263 -14.67 -4.84 15.14
CA PRO A 263 -16.02 -4.32 15.44
C PRO A 263 -16.04 -2.87 15.96
N ASP A 264 -14.93 -2.39 16.52
CA ASP A 264 -14.80 -1.04 17.06
C ASP A 264 -14.52 0.03 16.01
N VAL A 265 -14.41 -0.38 14.74
CA VAL A 265 -14.13 0.49 13.61
C VAL A 265 -15.37 0.58 12.73
N GLN A 266 -15.61 1.77 12.17
CA GLN A 266 -16.66 1.98 11.17
C GLN A 266 -16.14 2.81 10.00
N GLU A 267 -16.77 2.62 8.84
CA GLU A 267 -16.60 3.47 7.67
C GLU A 267 -17.03 4.91 7.98
N VAL A 268 -16.28 5.88 7.48
CA VAL A 268 -16.65 7.29 7.56
C VAL A 268 -17.60 7.60 6.40
N LYS A 269 -18.87 7.87 6.73
CA LYS A 269 -19.89 8.28 5.77
C LYS A 269 -19.89 9.79 5.60
#